data_AF-R1GWC5-F1
#
_entry.id   AF-R1GWC5-F1
#
_cell.length_a   1.000
_cell.length_b   1.000
_cell.length_c   1.000
_cell.angle_alpha   90.00
_cell.angle_beta   90.00
_cell.angle_gamma   90.00
#
_symmetry.space_group_name_H-M   'P 1'
#
loop_
_entity.id
_entity.type
_entity.pdbx_description
1 polymer ?
#
loop_
_entity_poly.entity_id
_entity_poly.type
_entity_poly.pdbx_seq_one_letter_code
_entity_poly.pdbx_strand_id
1 'polypeptide(L)'
;MEGASRQDNYSTLEVDKEKNRDLPVAKEDEADLPQAIDHDAPEVVQKKEAAPAAAARPRKILGLSRKVFWIVLAVVILVIIGAAVGGGVGGSLAHKSKSSQPSGPPQILPGSNIASINYTDTQNITHYRVFFQATTAVIYQSDFDSSTSAWTVSPAQASDNTTALVPMNGTSLSAHIDFHLLFIDSDNTIRELTSNLTSPAWLEGSFRQTLPVVNSSIVSSGKQCAQCSTNNTIIFQGQQNNQNTLNAVNITADATDTIKLIASTVSPVLGSGMGLTQLLPDADNNASTFALYVNAGSLQEVTYNLSSQTWDLQDAMAADGVVASLGAEAHIAAWCTVQGGYR
;
A
#
# COMPACT_ATOMS: atom_id res chain seq x y z
N MET A 1 -31.75 -40.51 39.18
CA MET A 1 -31.77 -39.25 38.42
C MET A 1 -31.00 -39.51 37.14
N GLU A 2 -31.73 -39.97 36.11
CA GLU A 2 -31.20 -40.20 34.75
C GLU A 2 -31.05 -38.84 34.06
N GLY A 3 -29.83 -38.53 33.62
CA GLY A 3 -29.53 -37.37 32.80
C GLY A 3 -29.63 -37.73 31.32
N ALA A 4 -30.66 -37.22 30.64
CA ALA A 4 -30.87 -37.40 29.22
C ALA A 4 -29.78 -36.68 28.41
N SER A 5 -29.04 -37.42 27.57
CA SER A 5 -28.09 -36.87 26.61
C SER A 5 -28.83 -36.28 25.42
N ARG A 6 -28.68 -34.98 25.21
CA ARG A 6 -29.21 -34.25 24.06
C ARG A 6 -28.29 -34.49 22.86
N GLN A 7 -28.84 -35.08 21.82
CA GLN A 7 -28.14 -35.44 20.58
C GLN A 7 -28.43 -34.35 19.55
N ASP A 8 -27.46 -33.47 19.31
CA ASP A 8 -27.61 -32.37 18.37
C ASP A 8 -27.36 -32.89 16.94
N ASN A 9 -28.43 -32.86 16.13
CA ASN A 9 -28.40 -33.19 14.71
C ASN A 9 -27.72 -32.04 13.94
N TYR A 10 -26.45 -32.20 13.58
CA TYR A 10 -25.81 -31.34 12.59
C TYR A 10 -26.06 -31.91 11.20
N SER A 11 -26.78 -31.13 10.38
CA SER A 11 -27.00 -31.42 8.96
C SER A 11 -25.73 -31.10 8.18
N THR A 12 -25.00 -32.13 7.77
CA THR A 12 -23.90 -32.00 6.81
C THR A 12 -24.46 -31.67 5.45
N LEU A 13 -24.20 -30.46 4.96
CA LEU A 13 -24.56 -30.01 3.62
C LEU A 13 -23.66 -30.75 2.61
N GLU A 14 -24.07 -31.94 2.19
CA GLU A 14 -23.35 -32.68 1.16
C GLU A 14 -23.59 -32.02 -0.20
N VAL A 15 -22.52 -31.45 -0.76
CA VAL A 15 -22.50 -30.94 -2.13
C VAL A 15 -22.46 -32.14 -3.07
N ASP A 16 -23.59 -32.40 -3.73
CA ASP A 16 -23.74 -33.42 -4.76
C ASP A 16 -22.83 -33.12 -5.96
N LYS A 17 -21.68 -33.81 -6.02
CA LYS A 17 -20.66 -33.63 -7.06
C LYS A 17 -21.07 -34.22 -8.41
N GLU A 18 -22.13 -35.03 -8.48
CA GLU A 18 -22.54 -35.64 -9.75
C GLU A 18 -23.29 -34.65 -10.65
N LYS A 19 -23.81 -33.55 -10.09
CA LYS A 19 -24.62 -32.57 -10.84
C LYS A 19 -23.82 -31.54 -11.63
N ASN A 20 -22.48 -31.58 -11.57
CA ASN A 20 -21.61 -30.56 -12.19
C ASN A 20 -20.90 -31.03 -13.48
N ARG A 21 -21.41 -32.09 -14.13
CA ARG A 21 -20.80 -32.66 -15.36
C ARG A 21 -21.23 -32.00 -16.67
N ASP A 22 -22.22 -31.12 -16.67
CA ASP A 22 -22.78 -30.50 -17.89
C ASP A 22 -22.52 -28.98 -17.99
N LEU A 23 -21.38 -28.50 -17.48
CA LEU A 23 -20.98 -27.11 -17.71
C LEU A 23 -20.43 -26.96 -19.15
N PRO A 24 -20.90 -25.99 -19.93
CA PRO A 24 -20.46 -25.78 -21.30
C PRO A 24 -18.97 -25.40 -21.33
N VAL A 25 -18.16 -26.24 -21.96
CA VAL A 25 -16.75 -25.96 -22.25
C VAL A 25 -16.68 -24.83 -23.26
N ALA A 26 -16.05 -23.72 -22.89
CA ALA A 26 -15.75 -22.64 -23.81
C ALA A 26 -14.85 -23.18 -24.93
N LYS A 27 -15.31 -23.08 -26.18
CA LYS A 27 -14.46 -23.30 -27.35
C LYS A 27 -13.55 -22.08 -27.49
N GLU A 28 -12.25 -22.32 -27.38
CA GLU A 28 -11.25 -21.32 -27.73
C GLU A 28 -11.18 -21.27 -29.27
N ASP A 29 -11.67 -20.18 -29.86
CA ASP A 29 -11.53 -19.90 -31.28
C ASP A 29 -10.10 -19.42 -31.57
N GLU A 30 -9.25 -20.36 -32.01
CA GLU A 30 -7.83 -20.20 -32.33
C GLU A 30 -7.58 -19.49 -33.68
N ALA A 31 -8.28 -18.38 -33.96
CA ALA A 31 -8.32 -17.81 -35.31
C ALA A 31 -7.76 -16.38 -35.52
N ASP A 32 -7.46 -15.59 -34.47
CA ASP A 32 -7.04 -14.19 -34.67
C ASP A 32 -5.78 -13.82 -33.87
N LEU A 33 -4.62 -14.29 -34.35
CA LEU A 33 -3.33 -13.72 -33.96
C LEU A 33 -2.90 -12.64 -34.97
N PRO A 34 -2.62 -11.40 -34.53
CA PRO A 34 -2.20 -10.32 -35.44
C PRO A 34 -0.81 -10.61 -36.02
N GLN A 35 -0.71 -10.60 -37.35
CA GLN A 35 0.57 -10.71 -38.06
C GLN A 35 1.38 -9.42 -37.93
N ALA A 36 2.70 -9.57 -37.71
CA ALA A 36 3.65 -8.48 -37.69
C ALA A 36 3.87 -7.93 -39.11
N ILE A 37 3.60 -6.64 -39.30
CA ILE A 37 3.91 -5.90 -40.52
C ILE A 37 5.39 -5.50 -40.45
N ASP A 38 6.20 -6.10 -41.31
CA ASP A 38 7.60 -5.75 -41.51
C ASP A 38 7.68 -4.49 -42.40
N HIS A 39 8.21 -3.39 -41.85
CA HIS A 39 8.37 -2.13 -42.55
C HIS A 39 9.80 -2.02 -43.10
N ASP A 40 9.94 -2.40 -44.37
CA ASP A 40 11.16 -2.27 -45.18
C ASP A 40 11.65 -0.81 -45.31
N ALA A 41 12.97 -0.70 -45.10
CA ALA A 41 13.98 0.18 -45.69
C ALA A 41 13.74 1.70 -45.89
N PRO A 42 14.66 2.57 -45.42
CA PRO A 42 14.64 4.00 -45.72
C PRO A 42 15.10 4.33 -47.14
N GLU A 43 14.22 4.99 -47.89
CA GLU A 43 14.45 5.52 -49.24
C GLU A 43 15.44 6.71 -49.23
N VAL A 44 16.43 6.66 -50.13
CA VAL A 44 17.50 7.67 -50.28
C VAL A 44 16.97 8.91 -51.00
N VAL A 45 16.82 10.01 -50.26
CA VAL A 45 16.42 11.31 -50.82
C VAL A 45 17.56 11.93 -51.62
N GLN A 46 17.34 12.07 -52.93
CA GLN A 46 18.25 12.78 -53.85
C GLN A 46 18.26 14.29 -53.56
N LYS A 47 19.46 14.82 -53.34
CA LYS A 47 19.75 16.24 -53.13
C LYS A 47 19.68 17.00 -54.46
N LYS A 48 18.59 17.75 -54.68
CA LYS A 48 18.40 18.60 -55.87
C LYS A 48 19.09 19.95 -55.71
N GLU A 49 19.93 20.25 -56.68
CA GLU A 49 20.82 21.39 -56.82
C GLU A 49 20.07 22.73 -56.98
N ALA A 50 20.64 23.77 -56.37
CA ALA A 50 20.03 25.09 -56.18
C ALA A 50 20.20 26.01 -57.41
N ALA A 51 19.10 26.59 -57.86
CA ALA A 51 19.06 27.68 -58.85
C ALA A 51 18.87 29.04 -58.14
N PRO A 52 19.31 30.17 -58.73
CA PRO A 52 19.51 31.42 -58.02
C PRO A 52 18.20 32.18 -57.71
N ALA A 53 18.23 32.84 -56.56
CA ALA A 53 17.10 33.49 -55.90
C ALA A 53 16.59 34.74 -56.64
N ALA A 54 15.34 34.66 -57.10
CA ALA A 54 14.54 35.84 -57.43
C ALA A 54 13.91 36.41 -56.15
N ALA A 55 14.11 37.71 -55.91
CA ALA A 55 13.65 38.43 -54.72
C ALA A 55 12.12 38.39 -54.57
N ALA A 56 11.64 37.51 -53.68
CA ALA A 56 10.23 37.30 -53.41
C ALA A 56 9.65 38.47 -52.59
N ARG A 57 8.59 39.09 -53.12
CA ARG A 57 7.81 40.12 -52.40
C ARG A 57 7.18 39.54 -51.13
N PRO A 58 7.19 40.27 -50.01
CA PRO A 58 6.66 39.78 -48.74
C PRO A 58 5.16 39.53 -48.83
N ARG A 59 4.76 38.25 -48.75
CA ARG A 59 3.35 37.84 -48.71
C ARG A 59 2.79 38.15 -47.32
N LYS A 60 1.70 38.91 -47.27
CA LYS A 60 0.91 39.17 -46.06
C LYS A 60 -0.16 38.08 -45.93
N ILE A 61 -0.37 37.56 -44.72
CA ILE A 61 -1.43 36.59 -44.43
C ILE A 61 -2.43 37.34 -43.55
N LEU A 62 -3.69 37.45 -44.01
CA LEU A 62 -4.76 38.21 -43.33
C LEU A 62 -4.39 39.68 -43.03
N GLY A 63 -3.65 40.33 -43.92
CA GLY A 63 -3.25 41.74 -43.76
C GLY A 63 -2.07 41.99 -42.80
N LEU A 64 -1.62 40.97 -42.08
CA LEU A 64 -0.50 41.04 -41.13
C LEU A 64 0.79 40.47 -41.75
N SER A 65 1.94 40.96 -41.28
CA SER A 65 3.22 40.36 -41.65
C SER A 65 3.31 38.96 -41.03
N ARG A 66 3.90 38.00 -41.76
CA ARG A 66 3.96 36.60 -41.35
C ARG A 66 4.55 36.41 -39.94
N LYS A 67 5.47 37.30 -39.53
CA LYS A 67 6.07 37.29 -38.18
C LYS A 67 5.06 37.66 -37.09
N VAL A 68 4.19 38.64 -37.34
CA VAL A 68 3.20 39.11 -36.35
C VAL A 68 2.10 38.07 -36.14
N PHE A 69 1.66 37.40 -37.21
CA PHE A 69 0.64 36.36 -37.10
C PHE A 69 1.05 35.22 -36.14
N TRP A 70 2.29 34.72 -36.26
CA TRP A 70 2.79 33.65 -35.40
C TRP A 70 2.96 34.07 -33.94
N ILE A 71 3.31 35.33 -33.67
CA ILE A 71 3.43 35.86 -32.30
C ILE A 71 2.05 35.88 -31.63
N VAL A 72 1.02 36.38 -32.32
CA VAL A 72 -0.35 36.44 -31.77
C VAL A 72 -0.89 35.04 -31.50
N LEU A 73 -0.67 34.09 -32.42
CA LEU A 73 -1.11 32.71 -32.24
C LEU A 73 -0.48 32.05 -31.01
N ALA A 74 0.84 32.24 -30.81
CA ALA A 74 1.55 31.70 -29.65
C ALA A 74 1.00 32.24 -28.32
N VAL A 75 0.68 33.55 -28.26
CA VAL A 75 0.10 34.17 -27.07
C VAL A 75 -1.29 33.61 -26.76
N VAL A 76 -2.14 33.44 -27.77
CA VAL A 76 -3.50 32.87 -27.59
C VAL A 76 -3.42 31.43 -27.07
N ILE A 77 -2.52 30.61 -27.62
CA ILE A 77 -2.32 29.22 -27.16
C ILE A 77 -1.86 29.20 -25.69
N LEU A 78 -0.91 30.06 -25.30
CA LEU A 78 -0.44 30.16 -23.92
C LEU A 78 -1.55 30.54 -22.94
N VAL A 79 -2.44 31.47 -23.32
CA VAL A 79 -3.58 31.88 -22.48
C VAL A 79 -4.58 30.73 -22.30
N ILE A 80 -4.88 29.99 -23.36
CA ILE A 80 -5.79 28.83 -23.28
C ILE A 80 -5.21 27.74 -22.37
N ILE A 81 -3.92 27.43 -22.50
CA ILE A 81 -3.24 26.45 -21.65
C ILE A 81 -3.24 26.94 -20.19
N GLY A 82 -2.90 28.20 -19.94
CA GLY A 82 -2.91 28.77 -18.59
C GLY A 82 -4.29 28.71 -17.91
N ALA A 83 -5.36 29.02 -18.66
CA ALA A 83 -6.73 28.96 -18.16
C ALA A 83 -7.20 27.51 -17.90
N ALA A 84 -6.88 26.57 -18.79
CA ALA A 84 -7.26 25.16 -18.63
C ALA A 84 -6.55 24.51 -17.44
N VAL A 85 -5.25 24.75 -17.29
CA VAL A 85 -4.47 24.18 -16.18
C VAL A 85 -4.84 24.86 -14.86
N GLY A 86 -5.03 26.19 -14.85
CA GLY A 86 -5.44 26.93 -13.65
C GLY A 86 -6.85 26.60 -13.16
N GLY A 87 -7.81 26.37 -14.06
CA GLY A 87 -9.17 25.96 -13.72
C GLY A 87 -9.25 24.51 -13.21
N GLY A 88 -8.46 23.60 -13.79
CA GLY A 88 -8.47 22.18 -13.44
C GLY A 88 -7.94 21.89 -12.03
N VAL A 89 -6.88 22.57 -11.60
CA VAL A 89 -6.30 22.36 -10.26
C VAL A 89 -6.97 23.20 -9.17
N GLY A 90 -7.55 24.37 -9.50
CA GLY A 90 -8.18 25.24 -8.51
C GLY A 90 -9.60 24.83 -8.09
N GLY A 91 -10.36 24.19 -8.99
CA GLY A 91 -11.77 23.85 -8.75
C GLY A 91 -12.00 22.71 -7.74
N SER A 92 -11.06 21.76 -7.64
CA SER A 92 -11.20 20.59 -6.76
C SER A 92 -10.93 20.89 -5.28
N LEU A 93 -10.20 21.97 -4.96
CA LEU A 93 -9.93 22.37 -3.57
C LEU A 93 -11.04 23.22 -2.94
N ALA A 94 -11.87 23.91 -3.74
CA ALA A 94 -12.85 24.87 -3.23
C ALA A 94 -14.04 24.21 -2.49
N HIS A 95 -14.32 22.92 -2.71
CA HIS A 95 -15.48 22.25 -2.13
C HIS A 95 -15.24 21.57 -0.76
N LYS A 96 -14.04 21.66 -0.17
CA LYS A 96 -13.75 21.12 1.18
C LYS A 96 -13.94 22.15 2.31
N SER A 97 -14.90 23.07 2.18
CA SER A 97 -15.22 24.02 3.25
C SER A 97 -16.42 23.53 4.08
N LYS A 98 -16.13 23.18 5.34
CA LYS A 98 -17.08 23.12 6.47
C LYS A 98 -18.18 22.04 6.39
N SER A 99 -17.82 20.77 6.30
CA SER A 99 -18.68 19.76 6.94
C SER A 99 -18.53 19.94 8.45
N SER A 100 -19.60 20.34 9.13
CA SER A 100 -19.71 20.25 10.58
C SER A 100 -19.29 18.84 10.99
N GLN A 101 -18.18 18.69 11.72
CA GLN A 101 -17.84 17.39 12.32
C GLN A 101 -19.09 16.90 13.08
N PRO A 102 -19.64 15.72 12.73
CA PRO A 102 -20.78 15.19 13.46
C PRO A 102 -20.37 15.07 14.94
N SER A 103 -21.20 15.60 15.84
CA SER A 103 -20.93 15.71 17.28
C SER A 103 -21.02 14.37 18.03
N GLY A 104 -20.78 13.25 17.33
CA GLY A 104 -20.80 11.90 17.88
C GLY A 104 -19.48 11.17 17.62
N PRO A 105 -19.24 10.04 18.30
CA PRO A 105 -18.10 9.20 18.03
C PRO A 105 -18.09 8.76 16.55
N PRO A 106 -16.92 8.65 15.92
CA PRO A 106 -16.82 8.20 14.54
C PRO A 106 -17.43 6.80 14.41
N GLN A 107 -18.26 6.61 13.39
CA GLN A 107 -18.78 5.29 13.05
C GLN A 107 -17.66 4.50 12.37
N ILE A 108 -17.32 3.33 12.92
CA ILE A 108 -16.29 2.46 12.36
C ILE A 108 -16.79 1.90 11.02
N LEU A 109 -15.95 1.92 10.00
CA LEU A 109 -16.25 1.31 8.71
C LEU A 109 -16.37 -0.22 8.87
N PRO A 110 -17.48 -0.87 8.45
CA PRO A 110 -17.52 -2.32 8.37
C PRO A 110 -16.43 -2.84 7.44
N GLY A 111 -15.62 -3.79 7.92
CA GLY A 111 -14.44 -4.26 7.19
C GLY A 111 -13.22 -3.34 7.30
N SER A 112 -13.22 -2.38 8.23
CA SER A 112 -11.99 -1.64 8.57
C SER A 112 -10.90 -2.60 8.99
N ASN A 113 -9.73 -2.49 8.37
CA ASN A 113 -8.51 -3.06 8.93
C ASN A 113 -8.14 -2.31 10.20
N ILE A 114 -7.33 -2.95 11.04
CA ILE A 114 -6.86 -2.41 12.32
C ILE A 114 -5.34 -2.50 12.32
N ALA A 115 -4.69 -1.43 12.76
CA ALA A 115 -3.29 -1.46 13.18
C ALA A 115 -3.21 -1.06 14.64
N SER A 116 -2.23 -1.58 15.37
CA SER A 116 -2.05 -1.22 16.77
C SER A 116 -0.58 -1.12 17.13
N ILE A 117 -0.28 -0.22 18.04
CA ILE A 117 1.04 -0.08 18.66
C ILE A 117 0.85 0.15 20.15
N ASN A 118 1.88 -0.19 20.92
CA ASN A 118 1.95 0.15 22.34
C ASN A 118 3.30 0.79 22.62
N TYR A 119 3.33 1.72 23.55
CA TYR A 119 4.58 2.34 24.00
C TYR A 119 4.46 2.73 25.46
N THR A 120 5.60 2.87 26.13
CA THR A 120 5.67 3.46 27.47
C THR A 120 6.46 4.75 27.35
N ASP A 121 5.89 5.85 27.80
CA ASP A 121 6.53 7.16 27.71
C ASP A 121 7.58 7.39 28.83
N THR A 122 8.19 8.58 28.82
CA THR A 122 9.21 8.97 29.82
C THR A 122 8.66 9.12 31.23
N GLN A 123 7.34 9.16 31.41
CA GLN A 123 6.66 9.19 32.70
C GLN A 123 6.27 7.78 33.17
N ASN A 124 6.69 6.75 32.44
CA ASN A 124 6.35 5.35 32.69
C ASN A 124 4.83 5.09 32.60
N ILE A 125 4.13 5.86 31.76
CA ILE A 125 2.73 5.64 31.42
C ILE A 125 2.70 4.76 30.17
N THR A 126 1.97 3.66 30.25
CA THR A 126 1.75 2.76 29.11
C THR A 126 0.58 3.26 28.30
N HIS A 127 0.82 3.39 26.99
CA HIS A 127 -0.17 3.79 26.01
C HIS A 127 -0.46 2.63 25.06
N TYR A 128 -1.73 2.44 24.73
CA TYR A 128 -2.16 1.55 23.65
C TYR A 128 -2.85 2.38 22.58
N ARG A 129 -2.32 2.35 21.36
CA ARG A 129 -2.90 3.08 20.23
C ARG A 129 -3.42 2.11 19.21
N VAL A 130 -4.67 2.33 18.80
CA VAL A 130 -5.37 1.53 17.80
C VAL A 130 -5.82 2.44 16.67
N PHE A 131 -5.47 2.08 15.44
CA PHE A 131 -5.84 2.78 14.23
C PHE A 131 -6.94 2.02 13.51
N PHE A 132 -7.95 2.76 13.04
CA PHE A 132 -9.08 2.21 12.32
C PHE A 132 -9.64 3.25 11.35
N GLN A 133 -10.40 2.80 10.36
CA GLN A 133 -11.06 3.66 9.41
C GLN A 133 -12.53 3.88 9.79
N ALA A 134 -12.98 5.13 9.71
CA ALA A 134 -14.38 5.47 9.87
C ALA A 134 -15.16 5.33 8.55
N THR A 135 -16.49 5.32 8.60
CA THR A 135 -17.36 5.29 7.40
C THR A 135 -17.18 6.51 6.49
N THR A 136 -16.52 7.56 6.98
CA THR A 136 -16.12 8.75 6.21
C THR A 136 -14.81 8.57 5.44
N ALA A 137 -14.23 7.37 5.44
CA ALA A 137 -12.91 7.01 4.91
C ALA A 137 -11.71 7.63 5.66
N VAL A 138 -11.94 8.50 6.64
CA VAL A 138 -10.89 9.09 7.49
C VAL A 138 -10.33 8.02 8.42
N ILE A 139 -9.01 7.99 8.58
CA ILE A 139 -8.35 7.14 9.57
C ILE A 139 -8.36 7.87 10.92
N TYR A 140 -8.81 7.16 11.94
CA TYR A 140 -8.82 7.60 13.33
C TYR A 140 -7.80 6.82 14.13
N GLN A 141 -7.30 7.45 15.19
CA GLN A 141 -6.57 6.81 16.27
C GLN A 141 -7.44 6.80 17.53
N SER A 142 -7.41 5.69 18.25
CA SER A 142 -7.84 5.61 19.64
C SER A 142 -6.63 5.37 20.52
N ASP A 143 -6.44 6.21 21.55
CA ASP A 143 -5.26 6.21 22.41
C ASP A 143 -5.70 5.99 23.86
N PHE A 144 -5.31 4.86 24.44
CA PHE A 144 -5.52 4.55 25.85
C PHE A 144 -4.34 5.03 26.66
N ASP A 145 -4.61 5.79 27.72
CA ASP A 145 -3.60 6.24 28.69
C ASP A 145 -3.79 5.46 30.00
N SER A 146 -2.78 4.68 30.41
CA SER A 146 -2.87 3.87 31.63
C SER A 146 -2.97 4.67 32.93
N SER A 147 -2.52 5.93 32.95
CA SER A 147 -2.58 6.80 34.13
C SER A 147 -4.01 7.30 34.39
N THR A 148 -4.75 7.57 33.32
CA THR A 148 -6.15 8.02 33.40
C THR A 148 -7.16 6.90 33.21
N SER A 149 -6.71 5.72 32.75
CA SER A 149 -7.57 4.59 32.38
C SER A 149 -8.66 4.97 31.38
N ALA A 150 -8.36 5.91 30.48
CA ALA A 150 -9.31 6.47 29.53
C ALA A 150 -8.80 6.33 28.09
N TRP A 151 -9.75 6.09 27.17
CA TRP A 151 -9.51 6.17 25.73
C TRP A 151 -9.84 7.56 25.23
N THR A 152 -8.96 8.12 24.41
CA THR A 152 -9.23 9.30 23.59
C THR A 152 -9.32 8.88 22.12
N VAL A 153 -10.09 9.60 21.31
CA VAL A 153 -10.26 9.31 19.89
C VAL A 153 -10.06 10.59 19.10
N SER A 154 -9.19 10.56 18.11
CA SER A 154 -8.90 11.71 17.24
C SER A 154 -8.58 11.25 15.81
N PRO A 155 -8.77 12.10 14.80
CA PRO A 155 -8.34 11.78 13.44
C PRO A 155 -6.80 11.71 13.36
N ALA A 156 -6.27 10.78 12.58
CA ALA A 156 -4.87 10.74 12.18
C ALA A 156 -4.73 11.45 10.83
N GLN A 157 -4.59 12.78 10.86
CA GLN A 157 -4.58 13.63 9.66
C GLN A 157 -3.41 14.59 9.69
N ALA A 158 -2.67 14.66 8.58
CA ALA A 158 -1.55 15.58 8.40
C ALA A 158 -1.98 17.03 8.69
N SER A 159 -1.26 17.67 9.61
CA SER A 159 -1.56 19.01 10.13
C SER A 159 -1.31 20.13 9.12
N ASP A 160 -0.44 19.89 8.15
CA ASP A 160 -0.11 20.82 7.07
C ASP A 160 -1.11 20.77 5.90
N ASN A 161 -1.96 19.73 5.81
CA ASN A 161 -3.03 19.56 4.82
C ASN A 161 -2.60 19.90 3.38
N THR A 162 -1.31 19.76 3.06
CA THR A 162 -0.73 20.22 1.80
C THR A 162 -1.04 19.27 0.65
N THR A 163 -1.40 18.02 0.96
CA THR A 163 -1.86 17.02 -0.01
C THR A 163 -3.20 16.43 0.40
N ALA A 164 -4.05 16.15 -0.59
CA ALA A 164 -5.28 15.41 -0.35
C ALA A 164 -4.94 13.93 -0.10
N LEU A 165 -4.49 13.60 1.11
CA LEU A 165 -4.40 12.21 1.57
C LEU A 165 -5.83 11.67 1.71
N VAL A 166 -6.24 10.83 0.77
CA VAL A 166 -7.56 10.20 0.75
C VAL A 166 -7.37 8.69 0.85
N PRO A 167 -7.48 8.10 2.06
CA PRO A 167 -7.37 6.67 2.22
C PRO A 167 -8.44 5.93 1.41
N MET A 168 -8.08 4.79 0.81
CA MET A 168 -9.04 3.89 0.17
C MET A 168 -9.97 3.30 1.23
N ASN A 169 -11.26 3.10 0.91
CA ASN A 169 -12.19 2.40 1.81
C ASN A 169 -11.72 0.97 2.06
N GLY A 170 -11.64 0.56 3.32
CA GLY A 170 -11.12 -0.75 3.71
C GLY A 170 -9.61 -0.88 3.47
N THR A 171 -8.87 0.22 3.38
CA THR A 171 -7.40 0.18 3.18
C THR A 171 -6.73 -0.73 4.20
N SER A 172 -5.69 -1.45 3.79
CA SER A 172 -4.76 -2.08 4.73
C SER A 172 -4.13 -0.99 5.61
N LEU A 173 -3.99 -1.26 6.90
CA LEU A 173 -3.35 -0.38 7.86
C LEU A 173 -2.16 -1.10 8.48
N SER A 174 -1.04 -0.41 8.63
CA SER A 174 0.11 -0.91 9.37
C SER A 174 0.74 0.22 10.17
N ALA A 175 1.19 -0.06 11.39
CA ALA A 175 1.83 0.94 12.24
C ALA A 175 3.01 0.37 13.02
N HIS A 176 3.99 1.21 13.35
CA HIS A 176 5.15 0.82 14.17
C HIS A 176 5.65 1.95 15.07
N ILE A 177 6.81 1.75 15.71
CA ILE A 177 7.47 2.72 16.62
C ILE A 177 7.63 4.09 15.98
N ASP A 178 7.71 5.16 16.79
CA ASP A 178 7.71 6.55 16.31
C ASP A 178 6.50 6.88 15.41
N PHE A 179 5.36 6.27 15.72
CA PHE A 179 4.03 6.51 15.15
C PHE A 179 4.00 6.64 13.62
N HIS A 180 4.75 5.79 12.93
CA HIS A 180 4.58 5.64 11.49
C HIS A 180 3.29 4.85 11.23
N LEU A 181 2.40 5.40 10.41
CA LEU A 181 1.13 4.80 10.01
C LEU A 181 1.09 4.73 8.48
N LEU A 182 1.08 3.51 7.95
CA LEU A 182 1.01 3.24 6.53
C LEU A 182 -0.39 2.81 6.11
N PHE A 183 -0.82 3.28 4.95
CA PHE A 183 -2.11 2.96 4.34
C PHE A 183 -2.02 3.10 2.81
N ILE A 184 -3.04 2.60 2.11
CA ILE A 184 -3.21 2.72 0.66
C ILE A 184 -4.20 3.85 0.41
N ASP A 185 -3.81 4.83 -0.39
CA ASP A 185 -4.69 5.91 -0.81
C ASP A 185 -5.58 5.53 -2.01
N SER A 186 -6.49 6.42 -2.39
CA SER A 186 -7.38 6.24 -3.54
C SER A 186 -6.67 6.08 -4.88
N ASP A 187 -5.39 6.47 -4.95
CA ASP A 187 -4.55 6.36 -6.15
C ASP A 187 -3.74 5.04 -6.14
N ASN A 188 -4.11 4.09 -5.28
CA ASN A 188 -3.44 2.81 -5.09
C ASN A 188 -1.95 2.97 -4.75
N THR A 189 -1.62 4.00 -3.97
CA THR A 189 -0.26 4.29 -3.53
C THR A 189 -0.17 4.09 -2.01
N ILE A 190 0.87 3.39 -1.56
CA ILE A 190 1.20 3.34 -0.14
C ILE A 190 1.64 4.73 0.28
N ARG A 191 0.95 5.29 1.27
CA ARG A 191 1.24 6.56 1.91
C ARG A 191 1.59 6.33 3.36
N GLU A 192 2.30 7.29 3.91
CA GLU A 192 2.75 7.29 5.29
C GLU A 192 2.29 8.57 5.97
N LEU A 193 1.80 8.41 7.19
CA LEU A 193 1.66 9.48 8.16
C LEU A 193 2.67 9.23 9.27
N THR A 194 3.35 10.28 9.72
CA THR A 194 4.31 10.21 10.82
C THR A 194 3.90 11.16 11.94
N SER A 195 4.18 10.75 13.16
CA SER A 195 4.01 11.57 14.36
C SER A 195 5.06 11.10 15.38
N ASN A 196 5.34 11.86 16.43
CA ASN A 196 6.23 11.37 17.48
C ASN A 196 5.82 11.96 18.84
N LEU A 197 6.48 11.47 19.89
CA LEU A 197 6.18 11.90 21.26
C LEU A 197 6.49 13.38 21.53
N THR A 198 7.44 13.98 20.81
CA THR A 198 7.85 15.38 21.02
C THR A 198 7.00 16.37 20.22
N SER A 199 6.44 15.92 19.10
CA SER A 199 5.57 16.65 18.19
C SER A 199 4.41 15.72 17.77
N PRO A 200 3.33 15.67 18.57
CA PRO A 200 2.21 14.75 18.35
C PRO A 200 1.34 15.14 17.15
N ALA A 201 1.66 16.22 16.46
CA ALA A 201 1.02 16.56 15.21
C ALA A 201 1.36 15.49 14.17
N TRP A 202 0.34 15.00 13.46
CA TRP A 202 0.55 14.15 12.30
C TRP A 202 1.11 14.99 11.16
N LEU A 203 2.09 14.44 10.46
CA LEU A 203 2.70 15.00 9.26
C LEU A 203 2.66 13.94 8.16
N GLU A 204 2.65 14.37 6.91
CA GLU A 204 2.85 13.43 5.80
C GLU A 204 4.29 12.90 5.82
N GLY A 205 4.44 11.57 5.78
CA GLY A 205 5.72 10.90 5.63
C GLY A 205 6.28 11.01 4.22
N SER A 206 7.59 10.81 4.06
CA SER A 206 8.23 10.83 2.75
C SER A 206 8.00 9.56 1.94
N PHE A 207 7.64 8.45 2.59
CA PHE A 207 7.47 7.17 1.90
C PHE A 207 6.25 7.19 0.98
N ARG A 208 6.48 6.85 -0.30
CA ARG A 208 5.43 6.70 -1.32
C ARG A 208 5.77 5.56 -2.26
N GLN A 209 4.87 4.60 -2.39
CA GLN A 209 5.05 3.47 -3.29
C GLN A 209 3.75 3.15 -4.03
N THR A 210 3.70 3.37 -5.34
CA THR A 210 2.55 2.96 -6.15
C THR A 210 2.52 1.44 -6.26
N LEU A 211 1.35 0.85 -6.01
CA LEU A 211 1.17 -0.59 -6.01
C LEU A 211 0.76 -1.08 -7.41
N PRO A 212 1.34 -2.21 -7.87
CA PRO A 212 0.95 -2.81 -9.16
C PRO A 212 -0.40 -3.52 -9.10
N VAL A 213 -0.90 -3.83 -7.88
CA VAL A 213 -2.16 -4.55 -7.65
C VAL A 213 -3.06 -3.76 -6.71
N VAL A 214 -4.37 -3.87 -6.94
CA VAL A 214 -5.39 -3.39 -6.00
C VAL A 214 -5.53 -4.38 -4.85
N ASN A 215 -5.98 -3.90 -3.69
CA ASN A 215 -6.19 -4.71 -2.48
C ASN A 215 -4.92 -5.37 -1.93
N SER A 216 -3.75 -4.77 -2.12
CA SER A 216 -2.53 -5.24 -1.47
C SER A 216 -2.68 -5.18 0.06
N SER A 217 -2.26 -6.22 0.77
CA SER A 217 -2.02 -6.10 2.21
C SER A 217 -0.65 -5.50 2.48
N ILE A 218 -0.53 -4.78 3.58
CA ILE A 218 0.71 -4.11 4.00
C ILE A 218 0.97 -4.43 5.45
N VAL A 219 2.23 -4.76 5.74
CA VAL A 219 2.76 -4.85 7.10
C VAL A 219 4.08 -4.10 7.19
N SER A 220 4.39 -3.58 8.37
CA SER A 220 5.61 -2.81 8.61
C SER A 220 6.15 -3.08 9.99
N SER A 221 7.46 -3.08 10.13
CA SER A 221 8.15 -3.09 11.42
C SER A 221 9.28 -2.09 11.39
N GLY A 222 9.37 -1.26 12.43
CA GLY A 222 10.56 -0.49 12.71
C GLY A 222 11.60 -1.37 13.41
N LYS A 223 12.88 -1.10 13.16
CA LYS A 223 13.97 -1.84 13.82
C LYS A 223 14.10 -1.39 15.28
N GLN A 224 13.91 -2.32 16.23
CA GLN A 224 14.20 -2.06 17.64
C GLN A 224 15.72 -1.93 17.89
N CYS A 225 16.29 -0.75 17.69
CA CYS A 225 17.56 -0.36 18.31
C CYS A 225 17.61 1.14 18.62
N ALA A 226 18.42 1.50 19.62
CA ALA A 226 18.51 2.86 20.17
C ALA A 226 18.89 3.96 19.16
N GLN A 227 19.46 3.60 18.01
CA GLN A 227 19.87 4.53 16.95
C GLN A 227 19.22 4.24 15.59
N CYS A 228 18.15 3.44 15.58
CA CYS A 228 17.59 2.86 14.35
C CYS A 228 16.18 3.34 14.03
N SER A 229 15.75 4.47 14.58
CA SER A 229 14.39 5.01 14.38
C SER A 229 14.01 5.22 12.91
N THR A 230 15.00 5.27 12.02
CA THR A 230 14.81 5.45 10.57
C THR A 230 14.92 4.16 9.76
N ASN A 231 15.24 3.02 10.39
CA ASN A 231 15.37 1.74 9.70
C ASN A 231 14.06 0.96 9.79
N ASN A 232 13.24 1.09 8.75
CA ASN A 232 11.91 0.51 8.71
C ASN A 232 11.82 -0.50 7.57
N THR A 233 11.21 -1.65 7.84
CA THR A 233 10.91 -2.66 6.82
C THR A 233 9.42 -2.62 6.55
N ILE A 234 9.04 -2.39 5.29
CA ILE A 234 7.66 -2.40 4.81
C ILE A 234 7.54 -3.57 3.84
N ILE A 235 6.51 -4.38 4.02
CA ILE A 235 6.22 -5.54 3.17
C ILE A 235 4.82 -5.39 2.61
N PHE A 236 4.68 -5.60 1.31
CA PHE A 236 3.39 -5.52 0.63
C PHE A 236 3.27 -6.56 -0.48
N GLN A 237 2.03 -6.90 -0.82
CA GLN A 237 1.73 -7.77 -1.96
C GLN A 237 1.89 -7.01 -3.27
N GLY A 238 2.54 -7.62 -4.26
CA GLY A 238 2.64 -7.11 -5.62
C GLY A 238 2.34 -8.19 -6.65
N GLN A 239 2.65 -7.89 -7.92
CA GLN A 239 2.49 -8.83 -9.02
C GLN A 239 3.66 -8.66 -9.99
N GLN A 240 4.27 -9.78 -10.38
CA GLN A 240 5.31 -9.85 -11.39
C GLN A 240 4.99 -11.01 -12.33
N ASN A 241 5.02 -10.78 -13.65
CA ASN A 241 4.73 -11.82 -14.65
C ASN A 241 3.41 -12.58 -14.39
N ASN A 242 2.36 -11.87 -13.96
CA ASN A 242 1.06 -12.43 -13.59
C ASN A 242 1.06 -13.39 -12.39
N GLN A 243 2.11 -13.38 -11.59
CA GLN A 243 2.18 -14.09 -10.33
C GLN A 243 2.16 -13.10 -9.17
N ASN A 244 1.41 -13.42 -8.13
CA ASN A 244 1.43 -12.62 -6.90
C ASN A 244 2.81 -12.78 -6.25
N THR A 245 3.36 -11.67 -5.77
CA THR A 245 4.66 -11.66 -5.11
C THR A 245 4.60 -10.89 -3.80
N LEU A 246 5.61 -11.09 -2.96
CA LEU A 246 5.85 -10.28 -1.78
C LEU A 246 7.03 -9.35 -2.05
N ASN A 247 6.87 -8.07 -1.77
CA ASN A 247 7.91 -7.06 -1.96
C ASN A 247 8.26 -6.47 -0.60
N ALA A 248 9.55 -6.38 -0.28
CA ALA A 248 10.07 -5.69 0.87
C ALA A 248 10.72 -4.39 0.42
N VAL A 249 10.47 -3.32 1.17
CA VAL A 249 11.23 -2.07 1.10
C VAL A 249 11.86 -1.84 2.45
N ASN A 250 13.18 -1.74 2.44
CA ASN A 250 13.93 -1.31 3.61
C ASN A 250 14.22 0.18 3.44
N ILE A 251 13.58 0.99 4.26
CA ILE A 251 13.85 2.43 4.38
C ILE A 251 15.03 2.58 5.34
N THR A 252 16.02 3.37 4.94
CA THR A 252 17.15 3.78 5.79
C THR A 252 17.15 5.30 5.96
N ALA A 253 17.90 5.80 6.95
CA ALA A 253 18.08 7.25 7.18
C ALA A 253 18.48 8.04 5.92
N ASP A 254 19.25 7.41 5.03
CA ASP A 254 19.78 8.02 3.82
C ASP A 254 18.79 8.03 2.64
N ALA A 255 17.54 7.61 2.87
CA ALA A 255 16.44 7.58 1.90
C ALA A 255 16.74 6.78 0.61
N THR A 256 17.69 5.84 0.67
CA THR A 256 17.90 4.89 -0.44
C THR A 256 16.89 3.75 -0.32
N ASP A 257 15.74 3.92 -0.96
CA ASP A 257 14.73 2.89 -1.03
C ASP A 257 15.24 1.73 -1.90
N THR A 258 15.51 0.59 -1.27
CA THR A 258 15.80 -0.64 -2.00
C THR A 258 14.60 -1.57 -1.93
N ILE A 259 13.91 -1.71 -3.07
CA ILE A 259 12.87 -2.72 -3.22
C ILE A 259 13.55 -4.06 -3.46
N LYS A 260 13.35 -5.01 -2.55
CA LYS A 260 13.80 -6.39 -2.67
C LYS A 260 12.58 -7.30 -2.79
N LEU A 261 12.60 -8.20 -3.77
CA LEU A 261 11.60 -9.26 -3.88
C LEU A 261 11.81 -10.24 -2.71
N ILE A 262 10.77 -10.43 -1.89
CA ILE A 262 10.78 -11.42 -0.79
C ILE A 262 10.50 -12.77 -1.44
N ALA A 263 11.52 -13.62 -1.49
CA ALA A 263 11.45 -15.02 -1.88
C ALA A 263 10.52 -15.32 -3.07
N SER A 264 11.07 -15.47 -4.28
CA SER A 264 10.31 -15.84 -5.49
C SER A 264 9.51 -17.16 -5.37
N THR A 265 9.68 -17.88 -4.27
CA THR A 265 9.00 -19.14 -3.95
C THR A 265 7.66 -18.98 -3.25
N VAL A 266 7.33 -17.80 -2.71
CA VAL A 266 6.04 -17.56 -2.02
C VAL A 266 5.09 -16.80 -2.94
N SER A 267 3.97 -17.45 -3.29
CA SER A 267 2.87 -16.84 -4.05
C SER A 267 1.70 -16.57 -3.11
N PRO A 268 1.60 -15.36 -2.53
CA PRO A 268 0.55 -15.05 -1.58
C PRO A 268 -0.83 -15.03 -2.28
N VAL A 269 -1.87 -15.37 -1.53
CA VAL A 269 -3.25 -15.17 -1.97
C VAL A 269 -3.50 -13.65 -2.01
N LEU A 270 -3.90 -13.13 -3.17
CA LEU A 270 -4.12 -11.70 -3.34
C LEU A 270 -5.20 -11.20 -2.37
N GLY A 271 -4.91 -10.13 -1.64
CA GLY A 271 -5.82 -9.56 -0.64
C GLY A 271 -5.80 -10.26 0.72
N SER A 272 -5.07 -11.37 0.87
CA SER A 272 -4.96 -12.02 2.16
C SER A 272 -4.19 -11.17 3.16
N GLY A 273 -4.52 -11.28 4.44
CA GLY A 273 -3.76 -10.65 5.51
C GLY A 273 -2.32 -11.15 5.58
N MET A 274 -1.46 -10.33 6.16
CA MET A 274 -0.09 -10.66 6.51
C MET A 274 0.14 -10.24 7.97
N GLY A 275 1.02 -10.95 8.67
CA GLY A 275 1.52 -10.56 9.99
C GLY A 275 3.03 -10.46 9.97
N LEU A 276 3.59 -9.38 10.49
CA LEU A 276 5.04 -9.21 10.61
C LEU A 276 5.38 -9.05 12.09
N THR A 277 6.36 -9.81 12.55
CA THR A 277 6.95 -9.60 13.87
C THR A 277 8.46 -9.55 13.76
N GLN A 278 9.06 -8.73 14.62
CA GLN A 278 10.48 -8.80 14.88
C GLN A 278 10.74 -10.01 15.78
N LEU A 279 11.73 -10.81 15.39
CA LEU A 279 12.29 -11.85 16.23
C LEU A 279 13.41 -11.22 17.06
N LEU A 280 13.56 -11.67 18.30
CA LEU A 280 14.60 -11.14 19.18
C LEU A 280 15.98 -11.42 18.58
N PRO A 281 16.91 -10.46 18.68
CA PRO A 281 18.30 -10.74 18.39
C PRO A 281 18.74 -11.95 19.23
N ASP A 282 19.40 -12.91 18.59
CA ASP A 282 20.15 -13.93 19.32
C ASP A 282 21.14 -13.20 20.24
N ALA A 283 21.40 -13.73 21.44
CA ALA A 283 22.29 -13.08 22.41
C ALA A 283 23.67 -12.76 21.81
N ASP A 284 24.08 -13.53 20.79
CA ASP A 284 25.33 -13.39 20.07
C ASP A 284 25.25 -12.48 18.83
N ASN A 285 24.04 -12.13 18.35
CA ASN A 285 23.83 -11.32 17.16
C ASN A 285 22.94 -10.12 17.46
N ASN A 286 23.55 -8.94 17.64
CA ASN A 286 22.88 -7.63 17.85
C ASN A 286 21.97 -7.15 16.70
N ALA A 287 21.58 -8.04 15.79
CA ALA A 287 20.80 -7.71 14.63
C ALA A 287 19.46 -8.44 14.70
N SER A 288 18.40 -7.71 14.41
CA SER A 288 17.03 -8.19 14.52
C SER A 288 16.61 -8.94 13.27
N THR A 289 16.18 -10.19 13.44
CA THR A 289 15.53 -10.96 12.39
C THR A 289 14.04 -10.63 12.37
N PHE A 290 13.38 -10.91 11.25
CA PHE A 290 11.94 -10.74 11.10
C PHE A 290 11.31 -12.08 10.76
N ALA A 291 10.10 -12.33 11.26
CA ALA A 291 9.23 -13.40 10.80
C ALA A 291 7.98 -12.78 10.16
N LEU A 292 7.77 -13.11 8.89
CA LEU A 292 6.58 -12.77 8.11
C LEU A 292 5.68 -13.99 8.03
N TYR A 293 4.42 -13.81 8.41
CA TYR A 293 3.37 -14.81 8.29
C TYR A 293 2.42 -14.40 7.18
N VAL A 294 2.19 -15.28 6.22
CA VAL A 294 1.42 -15.00 5.00
C VAL A 294 0.57 -16.19 4.59
N ASN A 295 -0.60 -15.90 4.02
CA ASN A 295 -1.44 -16.93 3.41
C ASN A 295 -1.03 -17.15 1.95
N ALA A 296 -0.48 -18.32 1.64
CA ALA A 296 -0.17 -18.78 0.29
C ALA A 296 -1.03 -20.00 -0.10
N GLY A 297 -2.30 -20.02 0.35
CA GLY A 297 -3.20 -21.19 0.33
C GLY A 297 -3.09 -22.04 1.61
N SER A 298 -1.97 -21.91 2.30
CA SER A 298 -1.72 -22.33 3.68
C SER A 298 -0.93 -21.24 4.39
N LEU A 299 -0.93 -21.27 5.72
CA LEU A 299 -0.11 -20.36 6.50
C LEU A 299 1.37 -20.70 6.32
N GLN A 300 2.16 -19.75 5.82
CA GLN A 300 3.60 -19.87 5.64
C GLN A 300 4.34 -18.85 6.52
N GLU A 301 5.52 -19.25 6.99
CA GLU A 301 6.46 -18.38 7.69
C GLU A 301 7.68 -18.12 6.79
N VAL A 302 8.02 -16.85 6.61
CA VAL A 302 9.21 -16.41 5.88
C VAL A 302 10.07 -15.60 6.85
N THR A 303 11.32 -15.99 7.03
CA THR A 303 12.24 -15.31 7.95
C THR A 303 13.28 -14.51 7.20
N TYR A 304 13.61 -13.32 7.70
CA TYR A 304 14.72 -12.55 7.18
C TYR A 304 16.04 -12.96 7.83
N ASN A 305 16.97 -13.47 7.03
CA ASN A 305 18.32 -13.82 7.42
C ASN A 305 19.25 -12.63 7.22
N LEU A 306 19.80 -12.13 8.31
CA LEU A 306 20.63 -10.92 8.32
C LEU A 306 22.01 -11.13 7.68
N SER A 307 22.59 -12.32 7.86
CA SER A 307 23.93 -12.63 7.37
C SER A 307 23.97 -12.68 5.84
N SER A 308 22.96 -13.28 5.24
CA SER A 308 22.78 -13.34 3.79
C SER A 308 22.01 -12.15 3.21
N GLN A 309 21.31 -11.39 4.05
CA GLN A 309 20.31 -10.39 3.65
C GLN A 309 19.23 -10.97 2.72
N THR A 310 18.87 -12.23 2.94
CA THR A 310 17.85 -12.96 2.17
C THR A 310 16.62 -13.24 3.01
N TRP A 311 15.49 -13.41 2.33
CA TRP A 311 14.28 -13.95 2.93
C TRP A 311 14.23 -15.44 2.63
N ASP A 312 14.20 -16.24 3.68
CA ASP A 312 14.24 -17.69 3.60
C ASP A 312 12.87 -18.23 4.02
N LEU A 313 12.27 -19.06 3.16
CA LEU A 313 11.03 -19.78 3.49
C LEU A 313 11.34 -20.83 4.55
N GLN A 314 10.65 -20.77 5.68
CA GLN A 314 10.74 -21.81 6.69
C GLN A 314 9.89 -23.01 6.28
N ASP A 315 10.23 -24.20 6.79
CA ASP A 315 9.38 -25.36 6.64
C ASP A 315 7.96 -25.01 7.10
N ALA A 316 6.96 -25.43 6.32
CA ALA A 316 5.57 -25.08 6.58
C ALA A 316 5.23 -25.34 8.05
N MET A 317 4.62 -24.36 8.72
CA MET A 317 4.25 -24.47 10.13
C MET A 317 3.27 -25.63 10.31
N ALA A 318 3.81 -26.82 10.60
CA ALA A 318 3.03 -27.99 10.94
C ALA A 318 2.69 -27.88 12.43
N ALA A 319 1.59 -27.19 12.74
CA ALA A 319 0.98 -27.31 14.06
C ALA A 319 0.45 -28.74 14.19
N ASP A 320 1.15 -29.60 14.94
CA ASP A 320 0.74 -30.98 15.25
C ASP A 320 0.26 -31.82 14.04
N GLY A 321 0.84 -31.57 12.85
CA GLY A 321 0.49 -32.29 11.62
C GLY A 321 -0.77 -31.80 10.88
N VAL A 322 -1.39 -30.69 11.30
CA VAL A 322 -2.52 -30.07 10.58
C VAL A 322 -2.05 -28.76 9.95
N VAL A 323 -1.87 -28.79 8.63
CA VAL A 323 -1.70 -27.57 7.83
C VAL A 323 -3.06 -26.87 7.77
N ALA A 324 -3.22 -25.79 8.53
CA ALA A 324 -4.45 -25.00 8.48
C ALA A 324 -4.57 -24.35 7.09
N SER A 325 -5.51 -24.83 6.27
CA SER A 325 -5.93 -24.12 5.06
C SER A 325 -6.59 -22.81 5.47
N LEU A 326 -6.10 -21.68 4.94
CA LEU A 326 -6.66 -20.37 5.22
C LEU A 326 -7.51 -19.91 4.04
N GLY A 327 -8.70 -19.38 4.32
CA GLY A 327 -9.53 -18.72 3.31
C GLY A 327 -8.85 -17.46 2.77
N ALA A 328 -9.25 -17.01 1.57
CA ALA A 328 -8.67 -15.81 0.95
C ALA A 328 -8.84 -14.53 1.79
N GLU A 329 -9.89 -14.47 2.60
CA GLU A 329 -10.22 -13.35 3.50
C GLU A 329 -9.59 -13.50 4.90
N ALA A 330 -8.68 -14.45 5.10
CA ALA A 330 -8.01 -14.63 6.40
C ALA A 330 -7.13 -13.41 6.71
N HIS A 331 -7.37 -12.81 7.88
CA HIS A 331 -6.51 -11.77 8.46
C HIS A 331 -5.51 -12.43 9.41
N ILE A 332 -4.25 -12.01 9.33
CA ILE A 332 -3.15 -12.56 10.13
C ILE A 332 -2.61 -11.44 11.00
N ALA A 333 -2.44 -11.71 12.29
CA ALA A 333 -1.73 -10.85 13.22
C ALA A 333 -0.58 -11.64 13.82
N ALA A 334 0.57 -11.00 13.98
CA ALA A 334 1.75 -11.61 14.57
C ALA A 334 2.26 -10.74 15.70
N TRP A 335 2.69 -11.36 16.80
CA TRP A 335 3.36 -10.68 17.90
C TRP A 335 4.43 -11.60 18.47
N CYS A 336 5.56 -11.02 18.88
CA CYS A 336 6.58 -11.71 19.65
C CYS A 336 6.50 -11.25 21.10
N THR A 337 6.48 -12.20 22.04
CA THR A 337 6.55 -11.89 23.47
C THR A 337 7.94 -12.23 23.98
N VAL A 338 8.61 -11.26 24.60
CA VAL A 338 9.89 -11.49 25.27
C VAL A 338 9.63 -12.10 26.63
N GLN A 339 9.75 -13.43 26.74
CA GLN A 339 9.82 -14.07 28.06
C GLN A 339 11.24 -13.86 28.62
N GLY A 340 11.41 -12.97 29.59
CA GLY A 340 12.67 -12.86 30.34
C GLY A 340 13.29 -11.47 30.49
N GLY A 341 12.65 -10.40 30.02
CA GLY A 341 12.98 -9.02 30.37
C GLY A 341 14.45 -8.63 30.17
N TYR A 342 14.82 -8.27 28.95
CA TYR A 342 15.97 -7.37 28.77
C TYR A 342 15.54 -5.99 29.28
N ARG A 343 16.03 -5.64 30.48
CA ARG A 343 16.10 -4.25 30.95
C ARG A 343 17.39 -3.62 30.45
#